data_AF-A0A3M0XP63-F1
#
_entry.id   AF-A0A3M0XP63-F1
#
_cell.length_a   1.000
_cell.length_b   1.000
_cell.length_c   1.000
_cell.angle_alpha   90.00
_cell.angle_beta   90.00
_cell.angle_gamma   90.00
#
_symmetry.space_group_name_H-M   'P 1'
#
loop_
_entity.id
_entity.type
_entity.pdbx_description
1 polymer ?
#
loop_
_entity_poly.entity_id
_entity_poly.type
_entity_poly.pdbx_seq_one_letter_code
_entity_poly.pdbx_strand_id
1 'polypeptide(L)'
;MTDTIVSSPHVRALEDILQAERALRMKAEGEIKQYVNLLTEIAANLDGERLEEERLSAPDALASWGVSRWRKFFGSVANAGKGWGATRDSRKVAGIKNELERVRQELKALEDENASLRAEIQSLAEQKPETAVGEATKAAFEVSHAAILDALKNIEVPSGLDVPLGTSPTSKARALKYLYLAHAWGISTRMEIGYLLALHGGTSINSAGGKAKKDEERLVKAGLLSSEAVPVNGTDILLTIVHPTDAGKSLCARLGWQEAVSEWGRFDASATWLGFLLQARVRGYVVRYQDAGATVLAKGDDSPLFVAKDRLVVLDAAQVAVVDVPSLFDVRLNQAHNAPLFTE
;
A
#
# COMPACT_ATOMS: atom_id res chain seq x y z
N MET A 1 30.08 20.14 -28.87
CA MET A 1 29.27 18.93 -29.08
C MET A 1 28.52 18.67 -27.80
N THR A 2 27.25 19.04 -27.77
CA THR A 2 26.37 18.91 -26.59
C THR A 2 26.05 17.44 -26.39
N ASP A 3 26.54 16.86 -25.30
CA ASP A 3 26.13 15.54 -24.85
C ASP A 3 24.62 15.54 -24.60
N THR A 4 23.89 15.05 -25.58
CA THR A 4 22.47 14.74 -25.43
C THR A 4 22.39 13.56 -24.48
N ILE A 5 22.29 13.85 -23.19
CA ILE A 5 22.04 12.86 -22.13
C ILE A 5 20.69 12.22 -22.46
N VAL A 6 20.74 11.08 -23.15
CA VAL A 6 19.57 10.25 -23.40
C VAL A 6 19.13 9.73 -22.05
N SER A 7 18.21 10.45 -21.39
CA SER A 7 17.59 10.04 -20.13
C SER A 7 17.06 8.62 -20.29
N SER A 8 17.58 7.71 -19.46
CA SER A 8 17.30 6.29 -19.54
C SER A 8 15.81 6.00 -19.29
N PRO A 9 15.24 4.92 -19.87
CA PRO A 9 13.86 4.53 -19.62
C PRO A 9 13.51 4.32 -18.14
N HIS A 10 14.48 3.94 -17.29
CA HIS A 10 14.27 3.77 -15.86
C HIS A 10 14.31 5.12 -15.12
N VAL A 11 15.20 6.04 -15.53
CA VAL A 11 15.21 7.41 -15.00
C VAL A 11 13.91 8.10 -15.38
N ARG A 12 13.44 7.89 -16.61
CA ARG A 12 12.11 8.35 -17.04
C ARG A 12 11.01 7.71 -16.22
N ALA A 13 10.97 6.39 -16.07
CA ALA A 13 9.93 5.75 -15.26
C ALA A 13 9.92 6.22 -13.79
N LEU A 14 11.09 6.41 -13.16
CA LEU A 14 11.17 7.02 -11.82
C LEU A 14 10.73 8.48 -11.82
N GLU A 15 11.15 9.26 -12.81
CA GLU A 15 10.74 10.66 -12.95
C GLU A 15 9.24 10.76 -13.21
N ASP A 16 8.66 9.84 -13.99
CA ASP A 16 7.24 9.73 -14.28
C ASP A 16 6.46 9.37 -13.02
N ILE A 17 7.00 8.46 -12.19
CA ILE A 17 6.42 8.13 -10.87
C ILE A 17 6.50 9.34 -9.92
N LEU A 18 7.65 10.04 -9.87
CA LEU A 18 7.82 11.25 -9.05
C LEU A 18 6.94 12.41 -9.56
N GLN A 19 6.76 12.53 -10.87
CA GLN A 19 5.84 13.50 -11.47
C GLN A 19 4.40 13.14 -11.16
N ALA A 20 4.02 11.86 -11.23
CA ALA A 20 2.70 11.39 -10.84
C ALA A 20 2.44 11.68 -9.36
N GLU A 21 3.41 11.42 -8.48
CA GLU A 21 3.34 11.77 -7.05
C GLU A 21 3.14 13.29 -6.86
N ARG A 22 3.93 14.13 -7.55
CA ARG A 22 3.78 15.59 -7.50
C ARG A 22 2.42 16.05 -8.04
N ALA A 23 1.93 15.43 -9.11
CA ALA A 23 0.63 15.74 -9.70
C ALA A 23 -0.51 15.37 -8.75
N LEU A 24 -0.44 14.20 -8.10
CA LEU A 24 -1.39 13.78 -7.07
C LEU A 24 -1.37 14.74 -5.88
N ARG A 25 -0.18 15.16 -5.42
CA ARG A 25 -0.07 16.19 -4.38
C ARG A 25 -0.74 17.49 -4.76
N MET A 26 -0.45 18.02 -5.94
CA MET A 26 -1.07 19.26 -6.41
C MET A 26 -2.60 19.11 -6.53
N LYS A 27 -3.09 17.94 -6.96
CA LYS A 27 -4.51 17.65 -7.03
C LYS A 27 -5.16 17.61 -5.63
N ALA A 28 -4.57 16.88 -4.69
CA ALA A 28 -5.05 16.79 -3.32
C ALA A 28 -5.02 18.15 -2.62
N GLU A 29 -3.94 18.92 -2.76
CA GLU A 29 -3.86 20.30 -2.26
C GLU A 29 -4.89 21.22 -2.91
N GLY A 30 -5.17 21.03 -4.20
CA GLY A 30 -6.23 21.73 -4.92
C GLY A 30 -7.63 21.42 -4.38
N GLU A 31 -7.94 20.15 -4.17
CA GLU A 31 -9.21 19.69 -3.60
C GLU A 31 -9.39 20.20 -2.16
N ILE A 32 -8.34 20.14 -1.33
CA ILE A 32 -8.36 20.70 0.04
C ILE A 32 -8.68 22.20 0.00
N LYS A 33 -8.04 22.96 -0.89
CA LYS A 33 -8.35 24.39 -1.05
C LYS A 33 -9.79 24.63 -1.49
N GLN A 34 -10.33 23.81 -2.39
CA GLN A 34 -11.74 23.91 -2.80
C GLN A 34 -12.69 23.62 -1.64
N TYR A 35 -12.41 22.60 -0.82
CA TYR A 35 -13.22 22.31 0.37
C TYR A 35 -13.13 23.42 1.41
N VAL A 36 -11.94 23.99 1.65
CA VAL A 36 -11.78 25.12 2.59
C VAL A 36 -12.54 26.35 2.09
N ASN A 37 -12.49 26.65 0.78
CA ASN A 37 -13.28 27.73 0.20
C ASN A 37 -14.78 27.50 0.40
N LEU A 38 -15.27 26.29 0.10
CA LEU A 38 -16.68 25.92 0.32
C LEU A 38 -17.09 26.06 1.79
N LEU A 39 -16.26 25.58 2.72
CA LEU A 39 -16.53 25.72 4.16
C LEU A 39 -16.55 27.19 4.59
N THR A 40 -15.67 28.01 4.02
CA THR A 40 -15.62 29.46 4.29
C THR A 40 -16.87 30.16 3.75
N GLU A 41 -17.34 29.81 2.55
CA GLU A 41 -18.59 30.33 1.97
C GLU A 41 -19.80 29.93 2.82
N ILE A 42 -19.88 28.67 3.26
CA ILE A 42 -20.94 28.19 4.16
C ILE A 42 -20.88 28.94 5.50
N ALA A 43 -19.69 29.13 6.05
CA ALA A 43 -19.50 29.86 7.31
C ALA A 43 -19.92 31.33 7.19
N ALA A 44 -19.54 32.01 6.10
CA ALA A 44 -19.92 33.39 5.84
C ALA A 44 -21.44 33.55 5.69
N ASN A 45 -22.09 32.59 5.04
CA ASN A 45 -23.55 32.57 4.88
C ASN A 45 -24.31 32.30 6.18
N LEU A 46 -23.72 31.54 7.11
CA LEU A 46 -24.37 31.18 8.37
C LEU A 46 -24.16 32.22 9.48
N ASP A 47 -22.92 32.69 9.65
CA ASP A 47 -22.55 33.62 10.72
C ASP A 47 -21.31 34.43 10.33
N GLY A 48 -21.48 35.30 9.32
CA GLY A 48 -20.40 36.10 8.75
C GLY A 48 -19.77 37.10 9.73
N GLU A 49 -20.52 37.59 10.72
CA GLU A 49 -20.00 38.53 11.73
C GLU A 49 -18.91 37.87 12.59
N ARG A 50 -19.18 36.66 13.07
CA ARG A 50 -18.22 35.88 13.85
C ARG A 50 -17.03 35.39 13.03
N LEU A 51 -17.27 35.05 11.76
CA LEU A 51 -16.19 34.68 10.84
C LEU A 51 -15.22 35.85 10.63
N GLU A 52 -15.75 37.07 10.50
CA GLU A 52 -14.93 38.28 10.37
C GLU A 52 -14.21 38.65 11.67
N GLU A 53 -14.84 38.47 12.85
CA GLU A 53 -14.15 38.62 14.15
C GLU A 53 -12.94 37.69 14.27
N GLU A 54 -13.10 36.42 13.88
CA GLU A 54 -12.00 35.45 13.85
C GLU A 54 -10.93 35.83 12.81
N ARG A 55 -11.33 36.33 11.63
CA ARG A 55 -10.39 36.79 10.59
C ARG A 55 -9.60 38.03 11.03
N LEU A 56 -10.25 38.95 11.74
CA LEU A 56 -9.61 40.13 12.33
C LEU A 56 -8.62 39.73 13.42
N SER A 57 -8.92 38.67 14.19
CA SER A 57 -8.01 38.14 15.20
C SER A 57 -6.78 37.44 14.61
N ALA A 58 -6.92 36.79 13.45
CA ALA A 58 -5.82 36.12 12.75
C ALA A 58 -6.12 35.96 11.24
N PRO A 59 -5.52 36.82 10.36
CA PRO A 59 -5.81 36.85 8.92
C PRO A 59 -5.53 35.54 8.18
N ASP A 60 -4.50 34.80 8.59
CA ASP A 60 -4.09 33.52 7.96
C ASP A 60 -4.73 32.29 8.61
N ALA A 61 -5.57 32.47 9.64
CA ALA A 61 -6.07 31.36 10.43
C ALA A 61 -7.02 30.46 9.61
N LEU A 62 -7.90 31.02 8.78
CA LEU A 62 -8.93 30.24 8.08
C LEU A 62 -8.35 29.13 7.19
N ALA A 63 -7.23 29.41 6.50
CA ALA A 63 -6.54 28.41 5.67
C ALA A 63 -5.80 27.34 6.50
N SER A 64 -5.48 27.63 7.77
CA SER A 64 -4.82 26.70 8.69
C SER A 64 -5.80 26.00 9.65
N TRP A 65 -7.11 26.23 9.51
CA TRP A 65 -8.12 25.55 10.31
C TRP A 65 -8.21 24.07 9.94
N GLY A 66 -7.81 23.22 10.88
CA GLY A 66 -8.10 21.79 10.81
C GLY A 66 -9.59 21.48 11.04
N VAL A 67 -9.98 20.24 10.76
CA VAL A 67 -11.35 19.73 10.86
C VAL A 67 -11.98 20.02 12.24
N SER A 68 -11.21 19.89 13.31
CA SER A 68 -11.69 20.13 14.68
C SER A 68 -12.13 21.57 14.93
N ARG A 69 -11.44 22.56 14.34
CA ARG A 69 -11.80 23.98 14.49
C ARG A 69 -13.03 24.33 13.66
N TRP A 70 -13.11 23.83 12.43
CA TRP A 70 -14.32 23.92 11.61
C TRP A 70 -15.55 23.32 12.32
N ARG A 71 -15.42 22.13 12.93
CA ARG A 71 -16.50 21.52 13.72
C ARG A 71 -16.91 22.37 14.92
N LYS A 72 -15.96 22.96 15.65
CA LYS A 72 -16.26 23.86 16.78
C LYS A 72 -17.02 25.10 16.31
N PHE A 73 -16.59 25.71 15.21
CA PHE A 73 -17.29 26.86 14.61
C PHE A 73 -18.73 26.49 14.25
N PHE A 74 -18.94 25.49 13.38
CA PHE A 74 -20.29 25.11 12.95
C PHE A 74 -21.17 24.57 14.09
N GLY A 75 -20.60 23.85 15.05
CA GLY A 75 -21.32 23.39 16.23
C GLY A 75 -21.83 24.54 17.10
N SER A 76 -21.01 25.60 17.25
CA SER A 76 -21.42 26.79 17.99
C SER A 76 -22.50 27.60 17.26
N VAL A 77 -22.43 27.68 15.93
CA VAL A 77 -23.44 28.36 15.10
C VAL A 77 -24.78 27.59 15.10
N ALA A 78 -24.73 26.26 15.06
CA ALA A 78 -25.92 25.42 15.16
C ALA A 78 -26.62 25.57 16.52
N ASN A 79 -25.85 25.67 17.62
CA ASN A 79 -26.38 25.86 18.97
C ASN A 79 -26.89 27.29 19.23
N ALA A 80 -26.42 28.29 18.48
CA ALA A 80 -26.85 29.68 18.60
C ALA A 80 -28.26 29.96 18.02
N GLY A 81 -28.99 28.93 17.57
CA GLY A 81 -30.37 29.06 17.09
C GLY A 81 -30.55 29.76 15.74
N LYS A 82 -29.46 30.28 15.16
CA LYS A 82 -29.42 30.89 13.81
C LYS A 82 -29.08 29.91 12.69
N GLY A 83 -28.83 28.63 13.00
CA GLY A 83 -28.46 27.61 12.02
C GLY A 83 -29.65 27.09 11.20
N TRP A 84 -29.40 26.84 9.91
CA TRP A 84 -30.08 26.07 8.82
C TRP A 84 -31.40 25.28 9.05
N GLY A 85 -32.24 25.69 10.00
CA GLY A 85 -33.40 24.94 10.46
C GLY A 85 -34.30 25.69 11.46
N ALA A 86 -34.15 27.01 11.61
CA ALA A 86 -35.02 27.82 12.48
C ALA A 86 -36.52 27.80 12.06
N THR A 87 -36.85 27.21 10.91
CA THR A 87 -38.21 26.88 10.47
C THR A 87 -38.46 25.37 10.35
N ARG A 88 -37.87 24.53 11.21
CA ARG A 88 -38.30 23.13 11.32
C ARG A 88 -39.53 23.03 12.22
N ASP A 89 -40.68 22.91 11.55
CA ASP A 89 -41.97 22.45 12.06
C ASP A 89 -41.79 21.47 13.23
N SER A 90 -42.16 21.88 14.44
CA SER A 90 -42.05 21.09 15.67
C SER A 90 -42.71 19.70 15.57
N ARG A 91 -43.66 19.53 14.64
CA ARG A 91 -44.29 18.25 14.29
C ARG A 91 -43.34 17.25 13.61
N LYS A 92 -42.41 17.69 12.76
CA LYS A 92 -41.44 16.78 12.10
C LYS A 92 -40.37 16.29 13.09
N VAL A 93 -40.00 17.12 14.06
CA VAL A 93 -39.04 16.75 15.12
C VAL A 93 -39.64 15.68 16.04
N ALA A 94 -40.94 15.75 16.34
CA ALA A 94 -41.64 14.71 17.09
C ALA A 94 -41.70 13.38 16.32
N GLY A 95 -42.00 13.42 15.01
CA GLY A 95 -41.98 12.23 14.15
C GLY A 95 -40.62 11.55 14.08
N ILE A 96 -39.54 12.32 13.94
CA ILE A 96 -38.17 11.78 13.91
C ILE A 96 -37.77 11.18 15.26
N LYS A 97 -38.19 11.76 16.38
CA LYS A 97 -37.93 11.18 17.71
C LYS A 97 -38.61 9.82 17.90
N ASN A 98 -39.84 9.67 17.41
CA ASN A 98 -40.54 8.39 17.46
C ASN A 98 -39.88 7.35 16.56
N GLU A 99 -39.43 7.74 15.36
CA GLU A 99 -38.71 6.86 14.44
C GLU A 99 -37.35 6.42 15.03
N LEU A 100 -36.64 7.35 15.69
CA LEU A 100 -35.37 7.07 16.34
C LEU A 100 -35.53 6.06 17.49
N GLU A 101 -36.62 6.16 18.25
CA GLU A 101 -36.90 5.23 19.33
C GLU A 101 -37.31 3.85 18.79
N ARG A 102 -38.05 3.81 17.67
CA ARG A 102 -38.37 2.57 16.95
C ARG A 102 -37.10 1.87 16.46
N VAL A 103 -36.22 2.61 15.79
CA VAL A 103 -34.95 2.06 15.26
C VAL A 103 -34.04 1.59 16.40
N ARG A 104 -34.01 2.28 17.54
CA ARG A 104 -33.25 1.82 18.72
C ARG A 104 -33.79 0.50 19.29
N GLN A 105 -35.11 0.32 19.31
CA GLN A 105 -35.72 -0.93 19.73
C GLN A 105 -35.41 -2.07 18.76
N GLU A 106 -35.44 -1.80 17.44
CA GLU A 106 -35.05 -2.77 16.42
C GLU A 106 -33.55 -3.14 16.52
N LEU A 107 -32.68 -2.16 16.77
CA LEU A 107 -31.25 -2.40 16.97
C LEU A 107 -31.00 -3.32 18.17
N LYS A 108 -31.67 -3.05 19.29
CA LYS A 108 -31.55 -3.87 20.49
C LYS A 108 -32.04 -5.31 20.26
N ALA A 109 -33.16 -5.47 19.54
CA ALA A 109 -33.67 -6.79 19.19
C ALA A 109 -32.69 -7.58 18.29
N LEU A 110 -32.06 -6.91 17.31
CA LEU A 110 -31.06 -7.52 16.44
C LEU A 110 -29.73 -7.82 17.16
N GLU A 111 -29.36 -7.02 18.15
CA GLU A 111 -28.21 -7.27 19.01
C GLU A 111 -28.45 -8.51 19.90
N ASP A 112 -29.64 -8.64 20.48
CA ASP A 112 -30.06 -9.80 21.27
C ASP A 112 -30.12 -11.07 20.40
N GLU A 113 -30.61 -10.96 19.15
CA GLU A 113 -30.62 -12.05 18.18
C GLU A 113 -29.19 -12.48 17.77
N ASN A 114 -28.30 -11.52 17.51
CA ASN A 114 -26.89 -11.82 17.22
C ASN A 114 -26.18 -12.48 18.40
N ALA A 115 -26.48 -12.06 19.63
CA ALA A 115 -25.93 -12.69 20.82
C ALA A 115 -26.38 -14.16 20.95
N SER A 116 -27.66 -14.43 20.66
CA SER A 116 -28.20 -15.80 20.61
C SER A 116 -27.53 -16.66 19.53
N LEU A 117 -27.39 -16.13 18.30
CA LEU A 117 -26.75 -16.84 17.20
C LEU A 117 -25.26 -17.11 17.48
N ARG A 118 -24.56 -16.19 18.14
CA ARG A 118 -23.16 -16.40 18.55
C ARG A 118 -23.03 -17.49 19.61
N ALA A 119 -23.95 -17.54 20.58
CA ALA A 119 -23.99 -18.61 21.56
C ALA A 119 -24.28 -19.98 20.91
N GLU A 120 -25.17 -20.01 19.91
CA GLU A 120 -25.47 -21.21 19.12
C GLU A 120 -24.24 -21.68 18.31
N ILE A 121 -23.56 -20.77 17.60
CA ILE A 121 -22.31 -21.07 16.88
C ILE A 121 -21.23 -21.61 17.82
N GLN A 122 -21.11 -21.06 19.03
CA GLN A 122 -20.13 -21.52 20.01
C GLN A 122 -20.47 -22.93 20.51
N SER A 123 -21.74 -23.22 20.78
CA SER A 123 -22.17 -24.57 21.15
C SER A 123 -21.99 -25.61 20.03
N LEU A 124 -22.12 -25.20 18.77
CA LEU A 124 -21.86 -26.04 17.59
C LEU A 124 -20.36 -26.26 17.35
N ALA A 125 -19.52 -25.27 17.69
CA ALA A 125 -18.06 -25.39 17.62
C ALA A 125 -17.53 -26.37 18.68
N GLU A 126 -18.12 -26.40 19.89
CA GLU A 126 -17.75 -27.33 20.97
C GLU A 126 -18.17 -28.78 20.70
N GLN A 127 -19.14 -29.01 19.81
CA GLN A 127 -19.59 -30.37 19.42
C GLN A 127 -18.83 -30.96 18.23
N LYS A 128 -17.88 -30.23 17.62
CA LYS A 128 -17.06 -30.73 16.52
C LYS A 128 -15.68 -31.14 17.06
N PRO A 129 -15.29 -32.43 17.02
CA PRO A 129 -14.01 -32.86 17.58
C PRO A 129 -12.83 -32.20 16.84
N GLU A 130 -11.95 -31.60 17.64
CA GLU A 130 -10.64 -31.06 17.27
C GLU A 130 -9.80 -32.10 16.52
N THR A 131 -9.72 -31.96 15.20
CA THR A 131 -8.54 -32.41 14.46
C THR A 131 -7.58 -31.22 14.32
N ALA A 132 -6.59 -31.20 15.21
CA ALA A 132 -5.24 -30.72 15.03
C ALA A 132 -5.05 -29.43 14.21
N VAL A 133 -5.04 -28.28 14.90
CA VAL A 133 -4.23 -27.15 14.46
C VAL A 133 -2.93 -27.23 15.24
N GLY A 134 -1.95 -27.91 14.64
CA GLY A 134 -0.58 -27.91 15.15
C GLY A 134 -0.04 -26.49 15.17
N GLU A 135 0.51 -26.11 16.33
CA GLU A 135 1.49 -25.04 16.47
C GLU A 135 2.61 -25.22 15.44
N ALA A 136 2.49 -24.51 14.32
CA ALA A 136 3.61 -24.22 13.46
C ALA A 136 3.97 -22.77 13.74
N THR A 137 4.93 -22.54 14.64
CA THR A 137 5.76 -21.34 14.63
C THR A 137 6.53 -21.34 13.31
N LYS A 138 5.89 -20.91 12.22
CA LYS A 138 6.55 -20.66 10.94
C LYS A 138 7.40 -19.42 11.14
N ALA A 139 8.70 -19.60 10.95
CA ALA A 139 9.67 -18.53 11.06
C ALA A 139 9.28 -17.36 10.14
N ALA A 140 9.26 -16.15 10.69
CA ALA A 140 9.04 -14.93 9.92
C ALA A 140 10.03 -14.90 8.74
N PHE A 141 9.53 -14.73 7.53
CA PHE A 141 10.35 -14.65 6.33
C PHE A 141 10.78 -13.20 6.11
N GLU A 142 12.06 -12.92 6.33
CA GLU A 142 12.66 -11.61 6.09
C GLU A 142 13.16 -11.50 4.65
N VAL A 143 12.67 -10.49 3.92
CA VAL A 143 13.12 -10.20 2.56
C VAL A 143 13.84 -8.85 2.57
N SER A 144 15.16 -8.91 2.63
CA SER A 144 16.04 -7.76 2.43
C SER A 144 16.76 -7.85 1.08
N HIS A 145 16.93 -6.71 0.41
CA HIS A 145 17.73 -6.66 -0.83
C HIS A 145 19.14 -7.20 -0.62
N ALA A 146 19.76 -6.97 0.54
CA ALA A 146 21.09 -7.49 0.85
C ALA A 146 21.14 -9.03 0.84
N ALA A 147 20.18 -9.68 1.51
CA ALA A 147 20.08 -11.14 1.53
C ALA A 147 19.82 -11.71 0.13
N ILE A 148 18.95 -11.07 -0.66
CA ILE A 148 18.69 -11.45 -2.05
C ILE A 148 19.96 -11.36 -2.89
N LEU A 149 20.67 -10.23 -2.81
CA LEU A 149 21.89 -9.99 -3.60
C LEU A 149 22.99 -10.97 -3.27
N ASP A 150 23.09 -11.40 -2.00
CA ASP A 150 24.02 -12.44 -1.59
C ASP A 150 23.64 -13.80 -2.18
N ALA A 151 22.36 -14.19 -2.09
CA ALA A 151 21.86 -15.42 -2.68
C ALA A 151 22.09 -15.49 -4.21
N LEU A 152 21.98 -14.37 -4.93
CA LEU A 152 22.23 -14.30 -6.36
C LEU A 152 23.69 -14.60 -6.77
N LYS A 153 24.66 -14.44 -5.86
CA LYS A 153 26.08 -14.76 -6.14
C LYS A 153 26.30 -16.25 -6.36
N ASN A 154 25.51 -17.08 -5.70
CA ASN A 154 25.66 -18.53 -5.71
C ASN A 154 24.88 -19.23 -6.83
N ILE A 155 24.22 -18.46 -7.71
CA ILE A 155 23.45 -19.02 -8.82
C ILE A 155 24.34 -19.20 -10.03
N GLU A 156 24.62 -20.45 -10.33
CA GLU A 156 25.32 -20.89 -11.52
C GLU A 156 24.35 -21.51 -12.53
N VAL A 157 24.73 -21.48 -13.82
CA VAL A 157 23.96 -22.14 -14.88
C VAL A 157 24.42 -23.59 -14.94
N PRO A 158 23.55 -24.58 -14.66
CA PRO A 158 23.95 -25.99 -14.74
C PRO A 158 24.42 -26.36 -16.14
N SER A 159 25.52 -27.09 -16.21
CA SER A 159 25.98 -27.74 -17.43
C SER A 159 24.89 -28.68 -17.96
N GLY A 160 24.46 -28.47 -19.21
CA GLY A 160 23.40 -29.30 -19.83
C GLY A 160 21.98 -28.79 -19.63
N LEU A 161 21.77 -27.57 -19.12
CA LEU A 161 20.46 -26.95 -19.12
C LEU A 161 19.99 -26.64 -20.56
N ASP A 162 19.17 -27.54 -21.11
CA ASP A 162 18.59 -27.43 -22.46
C ASP A 162 17.31 -26.59 -22.45
N VAL A 163 17.47 -25.31 -22.12
CA VAL A 163 16.39 -24.33 -22.15
C VAL A 163 16.88 -23.08 -22.90
N PRO A 164 16.09 -22.51 -23.83
CA PRO A 164 16.49 -21.37 -24.63
C PRO A 164 16.47 -20.05 -23.84
N LEU A 165 17.31 -19.95 -22.80
CA LEU A 165 17.44 -18.78 -21.91
C LEU A 165 18.29 -17.63 -22.48
N GLY A 166 18.83 -17.79 -23.69
CA GLY A 166 19.65 -16.78 -24.36
C GLY A 166 20.80 -17.38 -25.16
N THR A 167 21.47 -16.52 -25.93
CA THR A 167 22.55 -16.91 -26.84
C THR A 167 23.93 -16.88 -26.19
N SER A 168 24.13 -16.09 -25.14
CA SER A 168 25.40 -16.00 -24.41
C SER A 168 25.30 -16.57 -23.00
N PRO A 169 26.41 -17.06 -22.41
CA PRO A 169 26.44 -17.55 -21.03
C PRO A 169 25.92 -16.51 -20.02
N THR A 170 26.31 -15.25 -20.19
CA THR A 170 25.85 -14.13 -19.34
C THR A 170 24.35 -13.90 -19.44
N SER A 171 23.78 -13.97 -20.66
CA SER A 171 22.35 -13.83 -20.87
C SER A 171 21.57 -14.98 -20.23
N LYS A 172 22.07 -16.22 -20.37
CA LYS A 172 21.47 -17.40 -19.74
C LYS A 172 21.48 -17.28 -18.22
N ALA A 173 22.63 -16.92 -17.63
CA ALA A 173 22.78 -16.73 -16.20
C ALA A 173 21.83 -15.66 -15.65
N ARG A 174 21.65 -14.56 -16.38
CA ARG A 174 20.76 -13.48 -15.95
C ARG A 174 19.29 -13.84 -16.05
N ALA A 175 18.85 -14.52 -17.12
CA ALA A 175 17.50 -15.04 -17.24
C ALA A 175 17.20 -16.09 -16.14
N LEU A 176 18.20 -16.93 -15.82
CA LEU A 176 18.08 -17.90 -14.74
C LEU A 176 17.92 -17.22 -13.36
N LYS A 177 18.69 -16.16 -13.09
CA LYS A 177 18.55 -15.33 -11.89
C LYS A 177 17.21 -14.60 -11.83
N TYR A 178 16.68 -14.14 -12.97
CA TYR A 178 15.35 -13.55 -13.05
C TYR A 178 14.30 -14.56 -12.58
N LEU A 179 14.32 -15.79 -13.14
CA LEU A 179 13.38 -16.85 -12.76
C LEU A 179 13.53 -17.22 -11.27
N TYR A 180 14.75 -17.27 -10.76
CA TYR A 180 15.01 -17.50 -9.34
C TYR A 180 14.36 -16.43 -8.44
N LEU A 181 14.48 -15.15 -8.79
CA LEU A 181 13.86 -14.06 -8.01
C LEU A 181 12.34 -14.18 -7.98
N ALA A 182 11.73 -14.50 -9.13
CA ALA A 182 10.28 -14.70 -9.22
C ALA A 182 9.81 -15.92 -8.41
N HIS A 183 10.56 -17.02 -8.41
CA HIS A 183 10.15 -18.28 -7.80
C HIS A 183 10.59 -18.44 -6.34
N ALA A 184 11.89 -18.30 -6.07
CA ALA A 184 12.47 -18.60 -4.76
C ALA A 184 12.34 -17.44 -3.76
N TRP A 185 12.11 -16.22 -4.24
CA TRP A 185 11.88 -15.04 -3.40
C TRP A 185 10.46 -14.48 -3.52
N GLY A 186 9.66 -15.01 -4.46
CA GLY A 186 8.28 -14.59 -4.67
C GLY A 186 8.12 -13.18 -5.25
N ILE A 187 9.22 -12.55 -5.69
CA ILE A 187 9.21 -11.17 -6.18
C ILE A 187 8.39 -11.10 -7.45
N SER A 188 7.31 -10.34 -7.42
CA SER A 188 6.31 -10.41 -8.49
C SER A 188 6.42 -9.25 -9.49
N THR A 189 7.18 -8.19 -9.21
CA THR A 189 7.29 -7.05 -10.13
C THR A 189 8.54 -7.09 -11.00
N ARG A 190 8.37 -6.88 -12.31
CA ARG A 190 9.48 -6.76 -13.27
C ARG A 190 10.47 -5.66 -12.89
N MET A 191 9.95 -4.54 -12.35
CA MET A 191 10.77 -3.39 -12.00
C MET A 191 11.74 -3.73 -10.85
N GLU A 192 11.25 -4.43 -9.83
CA GLU A 192 12.08 -4.86 -8.70
C GLU A 192 13.12 -5.90 -9.11
N ILE A 193 12.71 -6.91 -9.88
CA ILE A 193 13.63 -7.92 -10.41
C ILE A 193 14.73 -7.23 -11.24
N GLY A 194 14.35 -6.29 -12.10
CA GLY A 194 15.30 -5.52 -12.90
C GLY A 194 16.28 -4.72 -12.05
N TYR A 195 15.79 -4.07 -10.99
CA TYR A 195 16.61 -3.33 -10.02
C TYR A 195 17.62 -4.25 -9.32
N LEU A 196 17.19 -5.40 -8.80
CA LEU A 196 18.04 -6.37 -8.11
C LEU A 196 19.11 -6.97 -9.03
N LEU A 197 18.74 -7.31 -10.27
CA LEU A 197 19.70 -7.78 -11.27
C LEU A 197 20.71 -6.69 -11.65
N ALA A 198 20.30 -5.42 -11.66
CA ALA A 198 21.19 -4.30 -11.93
C ALA A 198 22.29 -4.19 -10.86
N LEU A 199 21.84 -4.15 -9.59
CA LEU A 199 22.70 -4.07 -8.42
C LEU A 199 23.66 -5.26 -8.37
N HIS A 200 23.15 -6.47 -8.57
CA HIS A 200 23.96 -7.68 -8.57
C HIS A 200 25.03 -7.68 -9.67
N GLY A 201 24.67 -7.24 -10.88
CA GLY A 201 25.60 -7.20 -12.02
C GLY A 201 26.56 -6.02 -12.01
N GLY A 202 26.52 -5.13 -11.01
CA GLY A 202 27.26 -3.86 -11.02
C GLY A 202 26.90 -2.97 -12.20
N THR A 203 25.74 -3.19 -12.82
CA THR A 203 25.29 -2.41 -13.97
C THR A 203 24.46 -1.23 -13.53
N SER A 204 24.58 -0.12 -14.24
CA SER A 204 23.71 1.02 -13.99
C SER A 204 22.24 0.59 -14.07
N ILE A 205 21.48 0.92 -13.01
CA ILE A 205 20.03 0.75 -12.89
C ILE A 205 19.32 1.32 -14.14
N ASN A 206 19.91 2.37 -14.74
CA ASN A 206 19.44 3.02 -15.95
C ASN A 206 19.41 2.08 -17.18
N SER A 207 20.34 1.12 -17.26
CA SER A 207 20.35 0.14 -18.34
C SER A 207 19.53 -1.12 -18.03
N ALA A 208 19.11 -1.27 -16.77
CA ALA A 208 18.54 -2.50 -16.24
C ALA A 208 17.11 -2.75 -16.71
N GLY A 209 16.29 -1.70 -16.85
CA GLY A 209 14.89 -1.87 -17.29
C GLY A 209 14.75 -2.53 -18.67
N GLY A 210 15.52 -2.05 -19.66
CA GLY A 210 15.51 -2.65 -21.00
C GLY A 210 16.15 -4.04 -21.05
N LYS A 211 17.12 -4.28 -20.18
CA LYS A 211 17.80 -5.57 -20.02
C LYS A 211 16.88 -6.62 -19.38
N ALA A 212 16.20 -6.26 -18.30
CA ALA A 212 15.25 -7.10 -17.58
C ALA A 212 14.04 -7.46 -18.45
N LYS A 213 13.51 -6.49 -19.22
CA LYS A 213 12.46 -6.74 -20.22
C LYS A 213 12.88 -7.82 -21.24
N LYS A 214 14.11 -7.75 -21.75
CA LYS A 214 14.62 -8.77 -22.69
C LYS A 214 14.77 -10.15 -22.05
N ASP A 215 15.06 -10.23 -20.75
CA ASP A 215 15.16 -11.52 -20.06
C ASP A 215 13.78 -12.11 -19.79
N GLU A 216 12.84 -11.27 -19.34
CA GLU A 216 11.43 -11.61 -19.20
C GLU A 216 10.85 -12.14 -20.52
N GLU A 217 10.99 -11.39 -21.62
CA GLU A 217 10.50 -11.80 -22.94
C GLU A 217 11.04 -13.17 -23.37
N ARG A 218 12.30 -13.48 -23.04
CA ARG A 218 12.89 -14.79 -23.31
C ARG A 218 12.27 -15.89 -22.45
N LEU A 219 12.08 -15.64 -21.16
CA LEU A 219 11.47 -16.58 -20.23
C LEU A 219 10.00 -16.85 -20.57
N VAL A 220 9.27 -15.81 -20.97
CA VAL A 220 7.89 -15.92 -21.48
C VAL A 220 7.86 -16.72 -22.77
N LYS A 221 8.76 -16.42 -23.72
CA LYS A 221 8.88 -17.19 -24.97
C LYS A 221 9.27 -18.66 -24.73
N ALA A 222 10.05 -18.93 -23.70
CA ALA A 222 10.42 -20.27 -23.27
C ALA A 222 9.29 -20.98 -22.48
N GLY A 223 8.16 -20.31 -22.23
CA GLY A 223 7.04 -20.85 -21.48
C GLY A 223 7.31 -21.02 -19.99
N LEU A 224 8.33 -20.37 -19.43
CA LEU A 224 8.73 -20.47 -18.03
C LEU A 224 8.12 -19.38 -17.14
N LEU A 225 7.76 -18.24 -17.73
CA LEU A 225 7.07 -17.15 -17.06
C LEU A 225 5.80 -16.77 -17.84
N SER A 226 4.81 -16.24 -17.14
CA SER A 226 3.78 -15.37 -17.69
C SER A 226 3.98 -13.96 -17.15
N SER A 227 3.51 -12.97 -17.90
CA SER A 227 3.49 -11.59 -17.42
C SER A 227 2.22 -10.85 -17.83
N GLU A 228 1.78 -9.95 -16.97
CA GLU A 228 0.61 -9.10 -17.18
C GLU A 228 0.90 -7.67 -16.72
N ALA A 229 0.29 -6.70 -17.39
CA ALA A 229 0.37 -5.29 -16.99
C ALA A 229 -0.89 -4.94 -16.20
N VAL A 230 -0.72 -4.58 -14.93
CA VAL A 230 -1.82 -4.25 -14.03
C VAL A 230 -1.76 -2.77 -13.66
N PRO A 231 -2.88 -2.02 -13.76
CA PRO A 231 -2.93 -0.64 -13.31
C PRO A 231 -2.79 -0.55 -11.79
N VAL A 232 -2.03 0.45 -11.34
CA VAL A 232 -1.98 0.82 -9.93
C VAL A 232 -3.14 1.77 -9.65
N ASN A 233 -4.05 1.36 -8.77
CA ASN A 233 -5.26 2.14 -8.45
C ASN A 233 -4.91 3.58 -8.05
N GLY A 234 -5.62 4.55 -8.63
CA GLY A 234 -5.43 5.97 -8.36
C GLY A 234 -4.26 6.62 -9.13
N THR A 235 -3.61 5.90 -10.05
CA THR A 235 -2.50 6.42 -10.85
C THR A 235 -2.60 6.00 -12.31
N ASP A 236 -1.87 6.66 -13.21
CA ASP A 236 -1.71 6.24 -14.62
C ASP A 236 -0.59 5.21 -14.81
N ILE A 237 -0.04 4.67 -13.72
CA ILE A 237 1.10 3.76 -13.74
C ILE A 237 0.63 2.32 -13.95
N LEU A 238 1.27 1.63 -14.89
CA LEU A 238 1.12 0.19 -15.09
C LEU A 238 2.32 -0.55 -14.50
N LEU A 239 2.05 -1.49 -13.57
CA LEU A 239 3.05 -2.42 -13.08
C LEU A 239 3.01 -3.71 -13.89
N THR A 240 4.17 -4.16 -14.37
CA THR A 240 4.28 -5.48 -14.99
C THR A 240 4.53 -6.52 -13.91
N ILE A 241 3.54 -7.39 -13.71
CA ILE A 241 3.59 -8.51 -12.79
C ILE A 241 4.05 -9.75 -13.55
N VAL A 242 4.89 -10.57 -12.92
CA VAL A 242 5.43 -11.80 -13.50
C VAL A 242 5.14 -13.00 -12.60
N HIS A 243 4.84 -14.14 -13.22
CA HIS A 243 4.55 -15.38 -12.52
C HIS A 243 5.32 -16.56 -13.16
N PRO A 244 5.95 -17.42 -12.36
CA PRO A 244 6.39 -18.73 -12.84
C PRO A 244 5.21 -19.57 -13.32
N THR A 245 5.29 -20.05 -14.55
CA THR A 245 4.35 -21.08 -15.08
C THR A 245 4.65 -22.43 -14.44
N ASP A 246 3.78 -23.43 -14.64
CA ASP A 246 4.04 -24.80 -14.15
C ASP A 246 5.35 -25.38 -14.69
N ALA A 247 5.70 -25.06 -15.94
CA ALA A 247 6.98 -25.44 -16.53
C ALA A 247 8.17 -24.72 -15.85
N GLY A 248 8.01 -23.42 -15.54
CA GLY A 248 8.97 -22.64 -14.77
C GLY A 248 9.19 -23.21 -13.36
N LYS A 249 8.10 -23.49 -12.64
CA LYS A 249 8.15 -24.10 -11.30
C LYS A 249 8.80 -25.48 -11.33
N SER A 250 8.45 -26.31 -12.31
CA SER A 250 9.05 -27.64 -12.50
C SER A 250 10.55 -27.55 -12.77
N LEU A 251 10.99 -26.55 -13.53
CA LEU A 251 12.42 -26.29 -13.73
C LEU A 251 13.10 -25.89 -12.41
N CYS A 252 12.54 -24.92 -11.68
CA CYS A 252 13.08 -24.49 -10.39
C CYS A 252 13.20 -25.63 -9.37
N ALA A 253 12.19 -26.50 -9.30
CA ALA A 253 12.22 -27.68 -8.44
C ALA A 253 13.36 -28.65 -8.80
N ARG A 254 13.62 -28.87 -10.10
CA ARG A 254 14.78 -29.67 -10.55
C ARG A 254 16.13 -29.02 -10.21
N LEU A 255 16.16 -27.70 -10.09
CA LEU A 255 17.33 -26.94 -9.65
C LEU A 255 17.48 -26.91 -8.12
N GLY A 256 16.57 -27.56 -7.39
CA GLY A 256 16.58 -27.62 -5.92
C GLY A 256 16.10 -26.34 -5.24
N TRP A 257 15.47 -25.42 -5.98
CA TRP A 257 14.97 -24.18 -5.41
C TRP A 257 13.57 -24.39 -4.81
N GLN A 258 13.36 -23.85 -3.62
CA GLN A 258 12.08 -23.89 -2.93
C GLN A 258 11.16 -22.79 -3.44
N GLU A 259 9.88 -23.09 -3.61
CA GLU A 259 8.88 -22.10 -4.00
C GLU A 259 8.58 -21.18 -2.81
N ALA A 260 8.79 -19.88 -2.99
CA ALA A 260 8.29 -18.89 -2.05
C ALA A 260 6.86 -18.48 -2.42
N VAL A 261 6.06 -18.15 -1.41
CA VAL A 261 4.74 -17.55 -1.66
C VAL A 261 4.94 -16.21 -2.34
N SER A 262 4.39 -16.07 -3.55
CA SER A 262 4.51 -14.86 -4.36
C SER A 262 3.88 -13.67 -3.65
N GLU A 263 4.51 -12.50 -3.76
CA GLU A 263 3.99 -11.26 -3.21
C GLU A 263 2.61 -10.92 -3.78
N TRP A 264 2.42 -11.16 -5.08
CA TRP A 264 1.12 -11.00 -5.72
C TRP A 264 0.01 -11.81 -5.02
N GLY A 265 0.28 -13.08 -4.70
CA GLY A 265 -0.65 -13.92 -3.98
C GLY A 265 -0.84 -13.52 -2.51
N ARG A 266 0.20 -12.97 -1.86
CA ARG A 266 0.13 -12.52 -0.45
C ARG A 266 -0.82 -11.33 -0.25
N PHE A 267 -0.92 -10.46 -1.26
CA PHE A 267 -1.69 -9.21 -1.17
C PHE A 267 -2.93 -9.21 -2.07
N ASP A 268 -3.57 -10.37 -2.23
CA ASP A 268 -4.82 -10.54 -3.00
C ASP A 268 -4.78 -9.86 -4.37
N ALA A 269 -3.66 -10.00 -5.10
CA ALA A 269 -3.51 -9.39 -6.42
C ALA A 269 -3.63 -7.85 -6.45
N SER A 270 -3.15 -7.16 -5.41
CA SER A 270 -3.13 -5.70 -5.36
C SER A 270 -1.84 -5.09 -5.93
N ALA A 271 -1.94 -4.45 -7.09
CA ALA A 271 -0.83 -3.72 -7.71
C ALA A 271 -0.38 -2.51 -6.87
N THR A 272 -1.32 -1.88 -6.14
CA THR A 272 -1.02 -0.78 -5.22
C THR A 272 -0.09 -1.24 -4.09
N TRP A 273 -0.34 -2.43 -3.52
CA TRP A 273 0.53 -3.00 -2.50
C TRP A 273 1.93 -3.28 -3.03
N LEU A 274 2.04 -3.89 -4.21
CA LEU A 274 3.35 -4.15 -4.81
C LEU A 274 4.11 -2.85 -5.13
N GLY A 275 3.42 -1.82 -5.60
CA GLY A 275 4.01 -0.50 -5.82
C GLY A 275 4.55 0.10 -4.53
N PHE A 276 3.80 -0.01 -3.42
CA PHE A 276 4.22 0.44 -2.11
C PHE A 276 5.46 -0.32 -1.58
N LEU A 277 5.45 -1.66 -1.63
CA LEU A 277 6.57 -2.48 -1.16
C LEU A 277 7.85 -2.19 -1.95
N LEU A 278 7.73 -2.02 -3.25
CA LEU A 278 8.84 -1.64 -4.11
C LEU A 278 9.43 -0.29 -3.69
N GLN A 279 8.60 0.73 -3.46
CA GLN A 279 9.08 2.02 -2.96
C GLN A 279 9.75 1.89 -1.58
N ALA A 280 9.18 1.11 -0.68
CA ALA A 280 9.76 0.87 0.63
C ALA A 280 11.16 0.25 0.50
N ARG A 281 11.31 -0.84 -0.26
CA ARG A 281 12.63 -1.49 -0.40
C ARG A 281 13.67 -0.64 -1.13
N VAL A 282 13.27 0.12 -2.16
CA VAL A 282 14.15 1.07 -2.84
C VAL A 282 14.66 2.15 -1.88
N ARG A 283 13.86 2.51 -0.87
CA ARG A 283 14.24 3.44 0.21
C ARG A 283 15.02 2.77 1.36
N GLY A 284 15.35 1.48 1.22
CA GLY A 284 16.16 0.72 2.17
C GLY A 284 15.37 0.09 3.31
N TYR A 285 14.03 0.03 3.23
CA TYR A 285 13.23 -0.70 4.21
C TYR A 285 13.36 -2.21 3.98
N VAL A 286 13.46 -2.95 5.07
CA VAL A 286 13.38 -4.41 5.13
C VAL A 286 11.92 -4.80 5.29
N VAL A 287 11.43 -5.68 4.42
CA VAL A 287 10.05 -6.18 4.45
C VAL A 287 10.05 -7.53 5.14
N ARG A 288 9.36 -7.65 6.27
CA ARG A 288 9.13 -8.91 6.97
C ARG A 288 7.67 -9.31 6.84
N TYR A 289 7.43 -10.52 6.34
CA TYR A 289 6.09 -11.06 6.23
C TYR A 289 5.73 -11.86 7.49
N GLN A 290 4.59 -11.54 8.08
CA GLN A 290 3.97 -12.34 9.14
C GLN A 290 2.77 -13.11 8.60
N ASP A 291 2.45 -14.24 9.24
CA ASP A 291 1.52 -15.26 8.75
C ASP A 291 0.06 -14.79 8.58
N ALA A 292 -0.31 -13.61 9.07
CA ALA A 292 -1.66 -13.05 9.04
C ALA A 292 -1.88 -11.93 8.02
N GLY A 293 -0.99 -11.76 7.03
CA GLY A 293 -1.05 -10.63 6.09
C GLY A 293 -0.61 -9.30 6.71
N ALA A 294 -0.04 -9.35 7.92
CA ALA A 294 0.72 -8.25 8.49
C ALA A 294 2.14 -8.24 7.89
N THR A 295 2.53 -7.08 7.39
CA THR A 295 3.86 -6.81 6.86
C THR A 295 4.53 -5.82 7.77
N VAL A 296 5.73 -6.13 8.23
CA VAL A 296 6.53 -5.21 9.04
C VAL A 296 7.59 -4.60 8.14
N LEU A 297 7.62 -3.28 8.06
CA LEU A 297 8.70 -2.53 7.42
C LEU A 297 9.63 -1.99 8.52
N ALA A 298 10.90 -2.34 8.45
CA ALA A 298 11.91 -1.81 9.38
C ALA A 298 13.05 -1.17 8.58
N LYS A 299 13.68 -0.13 9.12
CA LYS A 299 14.84 0.51 8.50
C LYS A 299 15.95 0.63 9.53
N GLY A 300 16.94 -0.26 9.49
CA GLY A 300 17.99 -0.30 10.52
C GLY A 300 17.42 -0.59 11.91
N ASP A 301 17.84 0.19 12.91
CA ASP A 301 17.39 0.11 14.30
C ASP A 301 16.09 0.92 14.56
N ASP A 302 15.48 1.51 13.52
CA ASP A 302 14.27 2.33 13.64
C ASP A 302 13.03 1.49 14.01
N SER A 303 12.06 2.13 14.68
CA SER A 303 10.78 1.53 15.06
C SER A 303 10.09 0.87 13.86
N PRO A 304 9.66 -0.41 13.98
CA PRO A 304 9.00 -1.12 12.90
C PRO A 304 7.65 -0.47 12.55
N LEU A 305 7.45 -0.18 11.27
CA LEU A 305 6.16 0.18 10.69
C LEU A 305 5.35 -1.09 10.46
N PHE A 306 4.16 -1.19 11.07
CA PHE A 306 3.28 -2.33 10.86
C PHE A 306 2.28 -2.01 9.76
N VAL A 307 2.07 -2.97 8.87
CA VAL A 307 1.32 -2.74 7.66
C VAL A 307 0.35 -3.90 7.52
N ALA A 308 -0.92 -3.66 7.84
CA ALA A 308 -1.98 -4.63 7.66
C ALA A 308 -2.62 -4.44 6.28
N LYS A 309 -3.15 -5.54 5.73
CA LYS A 309 -3.69 -5.71 4.37
C LYS A 309 -4.55 -4.56 3.83
N ASP A 310 -5.26 -3.83 4.70
CA ASP A 310 -6.12 -2.70 4.33
C ASP A 310 -5.77 -1.40 5.04
N ARG A 311 -4.78 -1.43 5.94
CA ARG A 311 -4.43 -0.32 6.84
C ARG A 311 -2.93 -0.31 7.14
N LEU A 312 -2.27 0.79 6.84
CA LEU A 312 -0.95 1.08 7.39
C LEU A 312 -1.13 1.46 8.87
N VAL A 313 -0.53 0.69 9.77
CA VAL A 313 -0.52 0.96 11.21
C VAL A 313 0.89 1.36 11.61
N VAL A 314 1.15 2.65 11.61
CA VAL A 314 2.41 3.16 12.15
C VAL A 314 2.36 3.02 13.66
N LEU A 315 3.11 2.06 14.21
CA LEU A 315 3.38 1.97 15.64
C LEU A 315 4.68 2.73 15.89
N ASP A 316 4.57 3.97 16.35
CA ASP A 316 5.67 4.61 17.07
C ASP A 316 5.56 4.23 18.55
N ALA A 317 6.67 4.24 19.29
CA ALA A 317 6.74 3.86 20.70
C ALA A 317 5.77 4.66 21.62
N ALA A 318 5.16 5.72 21.10
CA ALA A 318 4.19 6.56 21.80
C ALA A 318 2.76 6.54 21.22
N GLN A 319 2.51 6.19 19.94
CA GLN A 319 1.18 6.33 19.30
C GLN A 319 0.93 5.33 18.15
N VAL A 320 -0.37 5.02 17.93
CA VAL A 320 -0.89 4.19 16.84
C VAL A 320 -1.57 5.09 15.81
N ALA A 321 -0.95 5.31 14.65
CA ALA A 321 -1.59 6.00 13.53
C ALA A 321 -2.07 4.98 12.49
N VAL A 322 -3.38 4.97 12.23
CA VAL A 322 -4.01 4.09 11.24
C VAL A 322 -4.29 4.91 9.99
N VAL A 323 -3.67 4.54 8.86
CA VAL A 323 -3.90 5.17 7.56
C VAL A 323 -4.44 4.15 6.57
N ASP A 324 -5.54 4.47 5.90
CA ASP A 324 -6.12 3.59 4.89
C ASP A 324 -5.24 3.49 3.63
N VAL A 325 -5.17 2.29 3.06
CA VAL A 325 -4.29 1.92 1.92
C VAL A 325 -4.47 2.75 0.64
N PRO A 326 -5.67 3.24 0.25
CA PRO A 326 -5.82 4.06 -0.94
C PRO A 326 -5.01 5.36 -0.91
N SER A 327 -4.64 5.86 0.28
CA SER A 327 -3.84 7.09 0.44
C SER A 327 -2.34 6.84 0.63
N LEU A 328 -1.83 5.62 0.44
CA LEU A 328 -0.42 5.30 0.73
C LEU A 328 0.60 6.09 -0.10
N PHE A 329 0.23 6.53 -1.31
CA PHE A 329 1.07 7.45 -2.09
C PHE A 329 1.13 8.86 -1.49
N ASP A 330 0.15 9.25 -0.67
CA ASP A 330 0.15 10.51 0.08
C ASP A 330 0.81 10.40 1.46
N VAL A 331 0.94 9.19 2.02
CA VAL A 331 1.66 8.96 3.28
C VAL A 331 3.15 9.17 3.06
N ARG A 332 3.66 10.31 3.56
CA ARG A 332 5.10 10.58 3.58
C ARG A 332 5.77 9.57 4.54
N LEU A 333 6.35 8.49 4.00
CA LEU A 333 7.17 7.53 4.77
C LEU A 333 8.26 8.22 5.62
N ASN A 334 8.74 9.40 5.21
CA ASN A 334 9.70 10.20 5.99
C ASN A 334 9.06 11.16 7.03
N GLN A 335 7.75 11.44 6.98
CA GLN A 335 7.07 12.24 8.02
C GLN A 335 6.43 11.40 9.12
N ALA A 336 6.10 10.13 8.87
CA ALA A 336 5.68 9.22 9.93
C ALA A 336 6.72 9.17 11.08
N HIS A 337 8.01 9.36 10.75
CA HIS A 337 9.10 9.44 11.73
C HIS A 337 9.38 10.84 12.31
N ASN A 338 8.72 11.90 11.81
CA ASN A 338 8.99 13.30 12.19
C ASN A 338 7.72 14.08 12.57
N ALA A 339 6.59 13.41 12.79
CA ALA A 339 5.36 14.09 13.20
C ALA A 339 5.53 14.66 14.62
N PRO A 340 5.27 15.96 14.85
CA PRO A 340 5.29 16.50 16.20
C PRO A 340 4.20 15.84 17.05
N LEU A 341 4.63 15.39 18.22
CA LEU A 341 3.83 14.77 19.27
C LEU A 341 2.53 15.55 19.50
N PHE A 342 1.38 14.93 19.21
CA PHE A 342 0.12 15.38 19.77
C PHE A 342 0.00 14.79 21.18
N THR A 343 0.35 15.58 22.20
CA THR A 343 -0.06 15.32 23.58
C THR A 343 -1.56 15.61 23.73
N GLU A 344 -2.29 14.69 24.36
CA GLU A 344 -3.68 14.91 24.80
C GLU A 344 -3.85 16.14 25.71
#